data_AF-A0AAW2UWE4-F1
#
_entry.id   AF-A0AAW2UWE4-F1
#
_cell.length_a   1.000
_cell.length_b   1.000
_cell.length_c   1.000
_cell.angle_alpha   90.00
_cell.angle_beta   90.00
_cell.angle_gamma   90.00
#
_symmetry.space_group_name_H-M   'P 1'
#
loop_
_entity.id
_entity.type
_entity.pdbx_description
1 polymer ?
#
loop_
_entity_poly.entity_id
_entity_poly.type
_entity_poly.pdbx_seq_one_letter_code
_entity_poly.pdbx_strand_id
1 'polypeptide(L)'
;MHKDWPTLACPSGDGMKFWGHEWEKHGTCTSLDQHSYFQAALDLKSKANLLQVLGDAGNHQLYQVYLCVDTSASSFIQCPVLPHGRGCGNKIEFPSFSSDSQSRDEL
;
A
#
# COMPACT_ATOMS: atom_id res chain seq x y z
N MET A 1 -10.16 6.85 2.94
CA MET A 1 -9.81 5.41 3.10
C MET A 1 -10.36 4.53 1.99
N HIS A 2 -11.68 4.43 1.76
CA HIS A 2 -12.27 3.50 0.76
C HIS A 2 -11.56 3.46 -0.61
N LYS A 3 -11.19 4.62 -1.16
CA LYS A 3 -10.48 4.71 -2.45
C LYS A 3 -8.98 4.39 -2.32
N ASP A 4 -8.37 4.87 -1.24
CA ASP A 4 -6.92 4.96 -1.16
C ASP A 4 -6.25 3.80 -0.45
N TRP A 5 -7.01 3.06 0.35
CA TRP A 5 -6.58 1.92 1.13
C TRP A 5 -7.66 0.81 1.14
N PRO A 6 -8.07 0.29 -0.04
CA PRO A 6 -9.09 -0.74 -0.12
C PRO A 6 -8.56 -2.10 0.37
N THR A 7 -9.49 -3.01 0.70
CA THR A 7 -9.18 -4.44 0.80
C THR A 7 -9.40 -5.11 -0.56
N LEU A 8 -8.47 -5.97 -0.98
CA LEU A 8 -8.61 -6.83 -2.16
C LEU A 8 -8.81 -8.30 -1.77
N ALA A 9 -9.08 -8.59 -0.49
CA ALA A 9 -9.34 -9.94 -0.01
C ALA A 9 -10.72 -10.44 -0.45
N CYS A 10 -10.84 -11.76 -0.57
CA CYS A 10 -12.11 -12.44 -0.88
C CYS A 10 -12.77 -12.99 0.40
N PRO A 11 -14.12 -12.93 0.53
CA PRO A 11 -15.04 -12.22 -0.37
C PRO A 11 -14.89 -10.69 -0.25
N SER A 12 -15.39 -9.96 -1.25
CA SER A 12 -15.38 -8.49 -1.27
C SER A 12 -15.95 -7.92 0.04
N GLY A 13 -15.31 -6.87 0.56
CA GLY A 13 -15.71 -6.24 1.81
C GLY A 13 -15.53 -4.73 1.78
N ASP A 14 -16.11 -4.04 2.76
CA ASP A 14 -16.10 -2.57 2.90
C ASP A 14 -14.75 -1.99 3.37
N GLY A 15 -13.81 -2.85 3.79
CA GLY A 15 -12.49 -2.50 4.31
C GLY A 15 -12.41 -2.45 5.84
N MET A 16 -13.54 -2.45 6.57
CA MET A 16 -13.54 -2.21 8.02
C MET A 16 -12.74 -3.25 8.82
N LYS A 17 -12.86 -4.54 8.46
CA LYS A 17 -12.06 -5.61 9.09
C LYS A 17 -10.57 -5.46 8.84
N PHE A 18 -10.21 -5.04 7.63
CA PHE A 18 -8.82 -4.83 7.25
C PHE A 18 -8.23 -3.62 8.00
N TRP A 19 -8.93 -2.50 8.03
CA TRP A 19 -8.46 -1.32 8.78
C TRP A 19 -8.42 -1.56 10.29
N GLY A 20 -9.39 -2.30 10.84
CA GLY A 20 -9.35 -2.75 12.23
C GLY A 20 -8.10 -3.56 12.54
N HIS A 21 -7.74 -4.51 11.66
CA HIS A 21 -6.52 -5.29 11.80
C HIS A 21 -5.25 -4.41 11.78
N GLU A 22 -5.13 -3.51 10.80
CA GLU A 22 -3.97 -2.61 10.69
C GLU A 22 -3.85 -1.68 11.90
N TRP A 23 -4.98 -1.19 12.42
CA TRP A 23 -4.98 -0.39 13.65
C TRP A 23 -4.54 -1.22 14.86
N GLU A 24 -5.19 -2.35 15.13
CA GLU A 24 -4.92 -3.18 16.32
C GLU A 24 -3.49 -3.70 16.33
N LYS A 25 -2.96 -4.11 15.18
CA LYS A 25 -1.64 -4.73 15.07
C LYS A 25 -0.51 -3.72 14.94
N HIS A 26 -0.72 -2.61 14.25
CA HIS A 26 0.33 -1.65 13.93
C HIS A 26 0.07 -0.25 14.50
N GLY A 27 -1.14 0.27 14.36
CA GLY A 27 -1.50 1.61 14.85
C GLY A 27 -1.37 1.78 16.37
N THR A 28 -1.79 0.78 17.16
CA THR A 28 -1.69 0.78 18.63
C THR A 28 -0.25 0.81 19.15
N CYS A 29 0.73 0.44 18.33
CA CYS A 29 2.15 0.49 18.68
C CYS A 29 2.77 1.87 18.42
N THR A 30 2.01 2.81 17.82
CA THR A 30 2.45 4.18 17.58
C THR A 30 2.03 5.10 18.73
N SER A 31 2.59 6.30 18.80
CA SER A 31 2.13 7.34 19.73
C SER A 31 0.94 8.16 19.21
N LEU A 32 0.31 7.73 18.11
CA LEU A 32 -0.80 8.43 17.46
C LEU A 32 -2.15 7.88 17.95
N ASP A 33 -3.16 8.74 18.02
CA ASP A 33 -4.53 8.26 18.11
C ASP A 33 -4.98 7.68 16.76
N GLN A 34 -6.12 6.98 16.76
CA GLN A 34 -6.64 6.27 15.59
C GLN A 34 -6.84 7.19 14.39
N HIS A 35 -7.41 8.38 14.59
CA HIS A 35 -7.65 9.32 13.49
C HIS A 35 -6.33 9.80 12.90
N SER A 36 -5.38 10.20 13.76
CA SER A 36 -4.07 10.69 13.33
C SER A 36 -3.24 9.63 12.60
N TYR A 37 -3.32 8.36 13.02
CA TYR A 37 -2.67 7.25 12.32
C TYR A 37 -3.15 7.09 10.88
N PHE A 38 -4.46 7.02 10.68
CA PHE A 38 -5.03 6.87 9.33
C PHE A 38 -4.84 8.12 8.48
N GLN A 39 -4.95 9.31 9.05
CA GLN A 39 -4.71 10.57 8.33
C GLN A 39 -3.26 10.66 7.85
N ALA A 40 -2.29 10.36 8.73
CA ALA A 40 -0.87 10.37 8.36
C ALA A 40 -0.57 9.42 7.20
N ALA A 41 -1.15 8.20 7.22
CA ALA A 41 -0.98 7.25 6.13
C ALA A 41 -1.51 7.78 4.78
N LEU A 42 -2.67 8.45 4.77
CA LEU A 42 -3.24 9.06 3.55
C LEU A 42 -2.39 10.24 3.05
N ASP A 43 -1.92 11.08 3.97
CA ASP A 43 -1.06 12.23 3.65
C ASP A 43 0.28 11.77 3.07
N LEU A 44 0.90 10.75 3.68
CA LEU A 44 2.16 10.16 3.21
C LEU A 44 1.99 9.49 1.84
N LYS A 45 0.89 8.76 1.62
CA LYS A 45 0.57 8.21 0.29
C LYS A 45 0.51 9.31 -0.77
N SER A 46 -0.17 10.42 -0.47
CA SER A 46 -0.27 11.55 -1.39
C SER A 46 1.10 12.18 -1.67
N LYS A 47 1.92 12.37 -0.63
CA LYS A 47 3.28 12.92 -0.74
C LYS A 47 4.22 12.03 -1.57
N ALA A 48 4.09 10.70 -1.49
CA ALA A 48 4.96 9.77 -2.20
C ALA A 48 4.71 9.72 -3.72
N ASN A 49 3.47 9.94 -4.16
CA ASN A 49 3.07 10.01 -5.58
C ASN A 49 3.72 8.95 -6.50
N LEU A 50 3.54 7.66 -6.15
CA LEU A 50 4.27 6.54 -6.76
C LEU A 50 3.83 6.13 -8.18
N LEU A 51 2.84 6.80 -8.78
CA LEU A 51 2.27 6.42 -10.09
C LEU A 51 3.13 6.82 -11.31
N GLN A 52 4.43 7.10 -11.14
CA GLN A 52 5.28 7.64 -12.21
C GLN A 52 6.41 6.71 -12.69
N VAL A 53 6.34 5.40 -12.45
CA VAL A 53 7.39 4.46 -12.89
C VAL A 53 6.80 3.48 -13.92
N LEU A 54 7.02 3.72 -15.21
CA LEU A 54 6.55 2.86 -16.31
C LEU A 54 7.71 2.04 -16.90
N GLY A 55 7.50 0.73 -17.04
CA GLY A 55 8.39 -0.17 -17.76
C GLY A 55 7.79 -1.57 -17.91
N ASP A 56 7.66 -2.03 -19.16
CA ASP A 56 7.15 -3.36 -19.50
C ASP A 56 8.30 -4.33 -19.76
N ALA A 57 8.41 -5.38 -18.93
CA ALA A 57 8.69 -6.78 -19.32
C ALA A 57 9.34 -7.61 -18.18
N GLY A 58 8.80 -8.78 -17.88
CA GLY A 58 9.42 -9.80 -17.02
C GLY A 58 8.38 -10.65 -16.28
N ASN A 59 8.79 -11.75 -15.64
CA ASN A 59 7.90 -12.59 -14.81
C ASN A 59 7.92 -12.18 -13.32
N HIS A 60 8.64 -11.11 -12.96
CA HIS A 60 8.78 -10.62 -11.59
C HIS A 60 8.20 -9.21 -11.53
N GLN A 61 7.04 -9.04 -10.90
CA GLN A 61 6.35 -7.76 -10.84
C GLN A 61 6.71 -6.94 -9.59
N LEU A 62 6.64 -5.61 -9.72
CA LEU A 62 6.60 -4.72 -8.57
C LEU A 62 5.30 -4.97 -7.79
N TYR A 63 5.42 -5.34 -6.51
CA TYR A 63 4.26 -5.66 -5.66
C TYR A 63 4.05 -4.65 -4.53
N GLN A 64 5.11 -4.32 -3.79
CA GLN A 64 5.05 -3.40 -2.65
C GLN A 64 6.25 -2.46 -2.68
N VAL A 65 6.01 -1.19 -2.32
CA VAL A 65 7.05 -0.17 -2.15
C VAL A 65 7.10 0.20 -0.68
N TYR A 66 8.28 0.11 -0.08
CA TYR A 66 8.51 0.48 1.31
C TYR A 66 9.24 1.82 1.37
N LEU A 67 8.68 2.76 2.12
CA LEU A 67 9.30 4.05 2.44
C LEU A 67 9.34 4.18 3.96
N CYS A 68 10.46 4.65 4.50
CA CYS A 68 10.60 4.88 5.93
C CYS A 68 10.18 6.30 6.28
N VAL A 69 9.53 6.43 7.43
CA VAL A 69 8.98 7.68 7.94
C VAL A 69 9.57 7.89 9.33
N ASP A 70 9.80 9.14 9.70
CA ASP A 70 10.22 9.47 11.05
C ASP A 70 9.16 9.07 12.09
N THR A 71 9.54 8.94 13.36
CA THR A 71 8.65 8.43 14.42
C THR A 71 7.46 9.36 14.74
N SER A 72 7.49 10.62 14.30
CA SER A 72 6.36 11.56 14.40
C SER A 72 5.37 11.46 13.23
N ALA A 73 5.62 10.56 12.27
CA ALA A 73 4.79 10.34 11.08
C ALA A 73 4.67 11.56 10.15
N SER A 74 5.68 12.44 10.13
CA SER A 74 5.60 13.73 9.42
C SER A 74 6.30 13.73 8.06
N SER A 75 7.45 13.06 7.98
CA SER A 75 8.44 13.21 6.91
C SER A 75 9.11 11.88 6.58
N PHE A 76 9.48 11.72 5.31
CA PHE A 76 10.26 10.57 4.86
C PHE A 76 11.71 10.68 5.34
N ILE A 77 12.30 9.53 5.68
CA ILE A 77 13.69 9.39 6.07
C ILE A 77 14.36 8.27 5.29
N GLN A 78 15.69 8.24 5.28
CA GLN A 78 16.42 7.08 4.81
C GLN A 78 16.11 5.88 5.71
N CYS A 79 15.79 4.74 5.11
CA CYS A 79 15.52 3.51 5.85
C CYS A 79 16.77 3.03 6.60
N PRO A 80 16.74 2.97 7.95
CA PRO A 80 17.86 2.43 8.73
C PRO A 80 18.06 0.94 8.50
N VAL A 81 16.95 0.22 8.26
CA VAL A 81 16.91 -1.22 7.96
C VAL A 81 15.89 -1.45 6.85
N LEU A 82 16.24 -2.29 5.87
CA LEU A 82 15.33 -2.71 4.80
C LEU A 82 14.68 -4.07 5.14
N PRO A 83 13.48 -4.37 4.61
CA PRO A 83 12.83 -5.67 4.83
C PRO A 83 13.74 -6.85 4.46
N HIS A 84 13.69 -7.89 5.29
CA HIS A 84 14.43 -9.12 5.05
C HIS A 84 13.68 -9.97 4.01
N GLY A 85 14.08 -9.83 2.75
CA GLY A 85 13.53 -10.59 1.62
C GLY A 85 14.54 -10.70 0.49
N ARG A 86 14.33 -11.65 -0.43
CA ARG A 86 15.08 -11.65 -1.69
C ARG A 86 14.68 -10.39 -2.45
N GLY A 87 15.67 -9.56 -2.79
CA GLY A 87 15.44 -8.36 -3.59
C GLY A 87 14.87 -8.69 -4.98
N CYS A 88 14.38 -7.66 -5.66
CA CYS A 88 13.92 -7.77 -7.03
C CYS A 88 15.07 -8.16 -7.98
N GLY A 89 14.75 -8.85 -9.08
CA GLY A 89 15.71 -9.07 -10.16
C GLY A 89 16.05 -7.75 -10.88
N ASN A 90 17.07 -7.79 -11.75
CA ASN A 90 17.50 -6.63 -12.53
C ASN A 90 16.46 -6.12 -13.55
N LYS A 91 15.38 -6.88 -13.75
CA LYS A 91 14.26 -6.54 -14.61
C LYS A 91 12.98 -6.89 -13.87
N ILE A 92 12.07 -5.93 -13.76
CA ILE A 92 10.77 -6.09 -13.11
C ILE A 92 9.65 -5.61 -14.04
N GLU A 93 8.47 -6.18 -13.86
CA GLU A 93 7.24 -5.81 -14.55
C GLU A 93 6.42 -4.83 -13.69
N PHE A 94 5.77 -3.86 -14.33
CA PHE A 94 4.73 -3.07 -13.69
C PHE A 94 3.37 -3.37 -14.33
N PRO A 95 2.58 -4.31 -13.78
CA PRO A 95 1.36 -4.77 -14.42
C PRO A 95 0.30 -3.67 -14.43
N SER A 96 -0.45 -3.60 -15.53
CA SER A 96 -1.66 -2.77 -15.58
C SER A 96 -2.79 -3.43 -14.80
N PHE A 97 -3.66 -2.61 -14.21
CA PHE A 97 -4.94 -3.10 -13.72
C PHE A 97 -5.86 -3.34 -14.93
N SER A 98 -6.45 -4.52 -15.04
CA SER A 98 -7.36 -4.83 -16.15
C SER A 98 -8.63 -3.97 -16.07
N SER A 99 -9.08 -3.46 -17.22
CA SER A 99 -10.34 -2.71 -17.36
C SER A 99 -11.59 -3.60 -17.43
N ASP A 100 -11.43 -4.92 -17.33
CA ASP A 100 -12.48 -5.91 -17.64
C ASP A 100 -13.45 -6.24 -16.49
N SER A 101 -13.54 -5.41 -15.45
CA SER A 101 -14.51 -5.61 -14.38
C SER A 101 -15.95 -5.16 -14.71
N GLN A 102 -16.28 -4.88 -15.98
CA GLN A 102 -17.65 -4.51 -16.42
C GLN A 102 -18.44 -5.64 -17.12
N SER A 103 -17.95 -6.87 -17.21
CA SER A 103 -18.62 -7.94 -17.98
C SER A 103 -19.00 -9.22 -17.23
N ARG A 104 -19.16 -9.17 -15.89
CA ARG A 104 -19.59 -10.36 -15.10
C ARG A 104 -20.89 -10.22 -14.33
N ASP A 105 -21.78 -9.32 -14.76
CA ASP A 105 -23.20 -9.37 -14.43
C ASP A 105 -24.01 -9.67 -15.72
N GLU A 106 -24.07 -10.94 -16.12
CA GLU A 106 -25.17 -11.54 -16.90
C GLU A 106 -24.92 -13.05 -17.03
N LEU A 107 -25.52 -13.82 -16.10
CA LEU A 107 -26.14 -15.14 -16.29
C LEU A 107 -26.85 -15.56 -15.00
#